data_AF-A0A517RLN1-F1
#
_entry.id   AF-A0A517RLN1-F1
#
_cell.length_a   1.000
_cell.length_b   1.000
_cell.length_c   1.000
_cell.angle_alpha   90.00
_cell.angle_beta   90.00
_cell.angle_gamma   90.00
#
_symmetry.space_group_name_H-M   'P 1'
#
loop_
_entity.id
_entity.type
_entity.pdbx_description
1 polymer ?
#
loop_
_entity_poly.entity_id
_entity_poly.type
_entity_poly.pdbx_seq_one_letter_code
_entity_poly.pdbx_strand_id
1 'polypeptide(L)'
;MNDSRLKHILRPVIALAICLSLAQIAAAAETYELNVVTDRTDAIYKTGETARFLISLTKDGKPATGEKVTYTVDDFIPGAPGFPKGTLMMGVGSAEISVKADKPGFLRCVVQAGDKKKVTKIAGAAFSPLEIGLSQPVPDDFDQFWADQKKQLAAVPAEAKLTPVKQADPKLDCYDVQVDCLGGAPVSGYLAKPKDAQPKSLPAILWVHGAGVRSSALGNAVKGANAGMLSMDINAHGIPNGKPAQYYKDLSQGELSGYRHAGRENREKVYFRGMFLRLVRAIDFLTAQPEWDGKTVIVIGHSQGGGQALAAGGIDDRVTFIATGVPAICDHSGRAAGRINGWPKLVNTLPGGKPDPTQLKAAQYVDAVNFATRCKADGIMSVGFIDSVCPPSSCYAAYNQLSGKKQVINKPLMGHAAPADIHKAFFDAVQEHVKQQAKEK
;
A
#
# COMPACT_ATOMS: atom_id res chain seq x y z
N MET A 1 -55.09 39.69 -71.68
CA MET A 1 -54.44 40.61 -72.64
C MET A 1 -52.95 40.51 -72.38
N ASN A 2 -52.29 39.51 -72.98
CA ASN A 2 -51.41 39.62 -74.17
C ASN A 2 -50.27 40.63 -73.94
N ASP A 3 -48.99 40.34 -74.11
CA ASP A 3 -48.40 39.56 -75.19
C ASP A 3 -46.95 39.13 -74.88
N SER A 4 -46.52 38.13 -75.66
CA SER A 4 -45.25 37.44 -75.82
C SER A 4 -43.96 38.28 -75.91
N ARG A 5 -42.80 37.65 -75.60
CA ARG A 5 -41.84 37.15 -76.62
C ARG A 5 -40.55 36.56 -76.01
N LEU A 6 -40.39 35.26 -76.29
CA LEU A 6 -39.19 34.48 -76.63
C LEU A 6 -37.85 35.23 -76.80
N LYS A 7 -36.77 34.74 -76.15
CA LYS A 7 -35.40 34.70 -76.70
C LYS A 7 -34.60 33.47 -76.22
N HIS A 8 -34.49 32.51 -77.14
CA HIS A 8 -33.41 31.57 -77.48
C HIS A 8 -32.36 31.08 -76.44
N ILE A 9 -32.49 29.80 -76.09
CA ILE A 9 -31.55 28.66 -76.29
C ILE A 9 -30.04 28.95 -76.27
N LEU A 10 -29.35 28.42 -75.24
CA LEU A 10 -28.13 27.61 -75.35
C LEU A 10 -27.94 26.80 -74.04
N ARG A 11 -27.95 25.47 -74.10
CA ARG A 11 -27.55 24.59 -72.97
C ARG A 11 -26.46 23.65 -73.45
N PRO A 12 -25.29 23.60 -72.80
CA PRO A 12 -24.29 22.58 -73.06
C PRO A 12 -24.53 21.34 -72.19
N VAL A 13 -24.08 20.21 -72.74
CA VAL A 13 -24.02 18.86 -72.19
C VAL A 13 -23.27 18.86 -70.84
N ILE A 14 -23.88 18.27 -69.80
CA ILE A 14 -23.19 17.92 -68.54
C ILE A 14 -23.13 16.40 -68.45
N ALA A 15 -21.90 15.88 -68.49
CA ALA A 15 -21.59 14.46 -68.30
C ALA A 15 -21.85 14.04 -66.85
N LEU A 16 -22.55 12.92 -66.68
CA LEU A 16 -22.86 12.32 -65.38
C LEU A 16 -21.68 11.43 -64.94
N ALA A 17 -20.87 11.91 -64.00
CA ALA A 17 -19.85 11.10 -63.33
C ALA A 17 -20.46 10.40 -62.11
N ILE A 18 -20.58 9.07 -62.17
CA ILE A 18 -21.01 8.23 -61.05
C ILE A 18 -19.80 8.02 -60.12
N CYS A 19 -19.77 8.71 -58.99
CA CYS A 19 -18.87 8.40 -57.88
C CYS A 19 -19.53 7.34 -56.97
N LEU A 20 -19.09 6.08 -57.07
CA LEU A 20 -19.33 5.09 -56.01
C LEU A 20 -18.48 5.46 -54.79
N SER A 21 -19.11 5.94 -53.73
CA SER A 21 -18.48 6.06 -52.41
C SER A 21 -18.61 4.73 -51.67
N LEU A 22 -17.49 4.02 -51.52
CA LEU A 22 -17.35 2.90 -50.59
C LEU A 22 -17.29 3.47 -49.17
N ALA A 23 -18.41 3.48 -48.46
CA ALA A 23 -18.43 3.71 -47.03
C ALA A 23 -17.85 2.47 -46.32
N GLN A 24 -16.60 2.53 -45.89
CA GLN A 24 -16.07 1.56 -44.94
C GLN A 24 -16.74 1.81 -43.58
N ILE A 25 -17.72 0.97 -43.23
CA ILE A 25 -18.24 0.90 -41.87
C ILE A 25 -17.12 0.32 -41.02
N ALA A 26 -16.50 1.14 -40.18
CA ALA A 26 -15.61 0.65 -39.14
C ALA A 26 -16.45 -0.25 -38.20
N ALA A 27 -16.19 -1.55 -38.21
CA ALA A 27 -16.81 -2.47 -37.27
C ALA A 27 -16.49 -2.00 -35.84
N ALA A 28 -17.53 -1.83 -35.00
CA ALA A 28 -17.34 -1.50 -33.60
C ALA A 28 -16.43 -2.55 -32.96
N ALA A 29 -15.42 -2.11 -32.22
CA ALA A 29 -14.53 -3.03 -31.54
C ALA A 29 -15.32 -3.84 -30.50
N GLU A 30 -15.22 -5.17 -30.57
CA GLU A 30 -15.85 -6.06 -29.59
C GLU A 30 -15.45 -5.64 -28.16
N THR A 31 -16.45 -5.50 -27.30
CA THR A 31 -16.24 -5.11 -25.90
C THR A 31 -16.51 -6.30 -25.00
N TYR A 32 -15.44 -6.84 -24.42
CA TYR A 32 -15.53 -7.90 -23.42
C TYR A 32 -15.59 -7.32 -22.02
N GLU A 33 -16.53 -7.79 -21.20
CA GLU A 33 -16.53 -7.57 -19.75
C GLU A 33 -16.33 -8.89 -19.03
N LEU A 34 -15.16 -9.03 -18.41
CA LEU A 34 -14.78 -10.18 -17.63
C LEU A 34 -15.01 -9.88 -16.14
N ASN A 35 -15.56 -10.84 -15.42
CA ASN A 35 -15.64 -10.84 -13.97
C ASN A 35 -15.12 -12.16 -13.40
N VAL A 36 -14.39 -12.08 -12.30
CA VAL A 36 -13.82 -13.22 -11.58
C VAL A 36 -14.02 -12.95 -10.10
N VAL A 37 -14.71 -13.85 -9.41
CA VAL A 37 -14.97 -13.79 -7.97
C VAL A 37 -14.81 -15.17 -7.37
N THR A 38 -14.84 -15.29 -6.05
CA THR A 38 -14.96 -16.56 -5.36
C THR A 38 -16.42 -16.89 -5.04
N ASP A 39 -16.73 -18.16 -4.73
CA ASP A 39 -18.07 -18.59 -4.30
C ASP A 39 -18.48 -18.05 -2.92
N ARG A 40 -17.52 -17.57 -2.12
CA ARG A 40 -17.77 -16.77 -0.90
C ARG A 40 -17.39 -15.30 -1.13
N THR A 41 -18.19 -14.38 -0.59
CA THR A 41 -17.95 -12.93 -0.73
C THR A 41 -16.75 -12.43 0.06
N ASP A 42 -16.43 -13.07 1.20
CA ASP A 42 -15.24 -12.77 2.00
C ASP A 42 -13.96 -13.41 1.45
N ALA A 43 -14.11 -14.40 0.57
CA ALA A 43 -13.05 -15.20 -0.03
C ALA A 43 -12.13 -15.90 0.98
N ILE A 44 -12.64 -16.24 2.17
CA ILE A 44 -11.88 -16.92 3.23
C ILE A 44 -12.34 -18.37 3.39
N TYR A 45 -11.37 -19.27 3.43
CA TYR A 45 -11.54 -20.72 3.54
C TYR A 45 -10.63 -21.27 4.63
N LYS A 46 -10.96 -22.43 5.18
CA LYS A 46 -10.00 -23.22 5.97
C LYS A 46 -9.11 -24.02 5.03
N THR A 47 -7.87 -24.28 5.43
CA THR A 47 -7.01 -25.24 4.71
C THR A 47 -7.72 -26.58 4.49
N GLY A 48 -7.61 -27.14 3.29
CA GLY A 48 -8.29 -28.37 2.86
C GLY A 48 -9.72 -28.17 2.32
N GLU A 49 -10.36 -27.02 2.57
CA GLU A 49 -11.63 -26.66 1.93
C GLU A 49 -11.42 -26.36 0.43
N THR A 50 -12.46 -26.61 -0.37
CA THR A 50 -12.48 -26.20 -1.78
C THR A 50 -12.93 -24.75 -1.88
N ALA A 51 -12.11 -23.90 -2.50
CA ALA A 51 -12.53 -22.59 -2.99
C ALA A 51 -12.84 -22.67 -4.48
N ARG A 52 -13.90 -21.98 -4.93
CA ARG A 52 -14.28 -21.96 -6.34
C ARG A 52 -14.16 -20.55 -6.88
N PHE A 53 -13.39 -20.39 -7.95
CA PHE A 53 -13.39 -19.16 -8.73
C PHE A 53 -14.50 -19.24 -9.77
N LEU A 54 -15.42 -18.28 -9.72
CA LEU A 54 -16.55 -18.13 -10.64
C LEU A 54 -16.20 -17.08 -11.68
N ILE A 55 -16.26 -17.48 -12.95
CA ILE A 55 -15.88 -16.65 -14.09
C ILE A 55 -17.14 -16.35 -14.90
N SER A 56 -17.43 -15.08 -15.15
CA SER A 56 -18.46 -14.67 -16.11
C SER A 56 -17.85 -13.75 -17.15
N LEU A 57 -18.28 -13.91 -18.40
CA LEU A 57 -17.84 -13.12 -19.53
C LEU A 57 -19.06 -12.65 -20.32
N THR A 58 -19.13 -11.35 -20.59
CA THR A 58 -20.03 -10.80 -21.59
C THR A 58 -19.23 -10.26 -22.78
N LYS A 59 -19.85 -10.31 -23.95
CA LYS A 59 -19.37 -9.74 -25.20
C LYS A 59 -20.47 -8.85 -25.74
N ASP A 60 -20.18 -7.56 -25.86
CA ASP A 60 -21.13 -6.52 -26.30
C ASP A 60 -22.44 -6.55 -25.48
N GLY A 61 -22.29 -6.72 -24.15
CA GLY A 61 -23.40 -6.76 -23.20
C GLY A 61 -24.21 -8.06 -23.15
N LYS A 62 -23.87 -9.08 -23.94
CA LYS A 62 -24.54 -10.39 -23.96
C LYS A 62 -23.64 -11.49 -23.39
N PRO A 63 -24.20 -12.57 -22.82
CA PRO A 63 -23.40 -13.73 -22.39
C PRO A 63 -22.51 -14.24 -23.52
N ALA A 64 -21.22 -14.35 -23.25
CA ALA A 64 -20.21 -14.73 -24.23
C ALA A 64 -20.12 -16.26 -24.39
N THR A 65 -21.25 -16.94 -24.62
CA THR A 65 -21.26 -18.41 -24.76
C THR A 65 -20.45 -18.85 -25.98
N GLY A 66 -19.59 -19.86 -25.80
CA GLY A 66 -18.67 -20.33 -26.83
C GLY A 66 -17.39 -19.51 -26.96
N GLU A 67 -17.22 -18.42 -26.20
CA GLU A 67 -15.96 -17.69 -26.15
C GLU A 67 -14.93 -18.42 -25.29
N LYS A 68 -13.66 -18.27 -25.66
CA LYS A 68 -12.53 -18.91 -25.00
C LYS A 68 -11.95 -17.99 -23.93
N VAL A 69 -11.71 -18.53 -22.73
CA VAL A 69 -10.93 -17.85 -21.68
C VAL A 69 -9.71 -18.68 -21.31
N THR A 70 -8.61 -18.00 -20.96
CA THR A 70 -7.41 -18.62 -20.41
C THR A 70 -7.28 -18.27 -18.94
N TYR A 71 -6.81 -19.21 -18.12
CA TYR A 71 -6.66 -18.98 -16.69
C TYR A 71 -5.35 -19.55 -16.16
N THR A 72 -4.89 -18.97 -15.05
CA THR A 72 -3.80 -19.50 -14.23
C THR A 72 -4.10 -19.21 -12.77
N VAL A 73 -3.97 -20.23 -11.94
CA VAL A 73 -3.94 -20.09 -10.48
C VAL A 73 -2.47 -20.08 -10.05
N ASP A 74 -2.11 -19.24 -9.08
CA ASP A 74 -0.77 -19.23 -8.49
C ASP A 74 -0.78 -18.74 -7.03
N ASP A 75 0.32 -18.95 -6.32
CA ASP A 75 0.58 -18.55 -4.93
C ASP A 75 1.53 -17.32 -4.84
N PHE A 76 1.52 -16.46 -5.86
CA PHE A 76 2.36 -15.29 -6.04
C PHE A 76 3.85 -15.58 -6.33
N ILE A 77 4.31 -16.84 -6.26
CA ILE A 77 5.67 -17.21 -6.66
C ILE A 77 5.69 -17.44 -8.17
N PRO A 78 6.45 -16.64 -8.95
CA PRO A 78 6.52 -16.83 -10.40
C PRO A 78 7.01 -18.23 -10.77
N GLY A 79 6.21 -18.94 -11.56
CA GLY A 79 6.56 -20.28 -12.08
C GLY A 79 6.46 -21.42 -11.06
N ALA A 80 5.84 -21.21 -9.89
CA ALA A 80 5.61 -22.29 -8.95
C ALA A 80 4.75 -23.41 -9.60
N PRO A 81 5.17 -24.69 -9.51
CA PRO A 81 4.43 -25.80 -10.09
C PRO A 81 3.23 -26.20 -9.21
N GLY A 82 2.35 -27.04 -9.76
CA GLY A 82 1.27 -27.66 -8.98
C GLY A 82 -0.04 -26.88 -8.93
N PHE A 83 -0.13 -25.73 -9.59
CA PHE A 83 -1.37 -24.95 -9.67
C PHE A 83 -2.11 -25.14 -11.00
N PRO A 84 -3.46 -25.17 -10.99
CA PRO A 84 -4.27 -25.26 -12.20
C PRO A 84 -4.00 -24.12 -13.18
N LYS A 85 -3.86 -24.45 -14.46
CA LYS A 85 -3.78 -23.50 -15.56
C LYS A 85 -4.36 -24.13 -16.82
N GLY A 86 -5.00 -23.35 -17.67
CA GLY A 86 -5.59 -23.91 -18.88
C GLY A 86 -6.49 -22.94 -19.63
N THR A 87 -7.38 -23.55 -20.42
CA THR A 87 -8.41 -22.86 -21.21
C THR A 87 -9.78 -23.40 -20.79
N LEU A 88 -10.79 -22.53 -20.77
CA LEU A 88 -12.19 -22.90 -20.59
C LEU A 88 -13.02 -22.30 -21.74
N MET A 89 -14.07 -23.00 -22.14
CA MET A 89 -15.10 -22.48 -23.04
C MET A 89 -16.25 -21.97 -22.19
N MET A 90 -16.69 -20.74 -22.44
CA MET A 90 -17.77 -20.12 -21.66
C MET A 90 -19.12 -20.72 -22.03
N GLY A 91 -19.93 -21.05 -21.01
CA GLY A 91 -21.30 -21.51 -21.17
C GLY A 91 -22.32 -20.38 -21.04
N VAL A 92 -23.60 -20.76 -20.86
CA VAL A 92 -24.71 -19.81 -20.60
C VAL A 92 -24.61 -19.17 -19.19
N GLY A 93 -23.85 -19.78 -18.27
CA GLY A 93 -23.59 -19.29 -16.92
C GLY A 93 -22.10 -19.11 -16.61
N SER A 94 -21.77 -19.05 -15.33
CA SER A 94 -20.38 -18.94 -14.90
C SER A 94 -19.60 -20.24 -15.12
N ALA A 95 -18.36 -20.12 -15.60
CA ALA A 95 -17.40 -21.22 -15.55
C ALA A 95 -16.75 -21.28 -14.16
N GLU A 96 -16.33 -22.47 -13.74
CA GLU A 96 -15.77 -22.71 -12.42
C GLU A 96 -14.33 -23.24 -12.49
N ILE A 97 -13.46 -22.72 -11.62
CA ILE A 97 -12.16 -23.32 -11.31
C ILE A 97 -12.13 -23.63 -9.81
N SER A 98 -12.10 -24.91 -9.47
CA SER A 98 -11.98 -25.39 -8.09
C SER A 98 -10.50 -25.50 -7.69
N VAL A 99 -10.16 -25.01 -6.49
CA VAL A 99 -8.80 -25.09 -5.92
C VAL A 99 -8.85 -25.46 -4.43
N LYS A 100 -7.75 -26.01 -3.92
CA LYS A 100 -7.51 -26.26 -2.50
C LYS A 100 -6.11 -25.81 -2.12
N ALA A 101 -5.90 -25.50 -0.84
CA ALA A 101 -4.58 -25.35 -0.26
C ALA A 101 -4.47 -26.14 1.04
N ASP A 102 -3.41 -26.91 1.18
CA ASP A 102 -3.14 -27.72 2.38
C ASP A 102 -2.33 -26.95 3.45
N LYS A 103 -1.95 -25.71 3.14
CA LYS A 103 -1.18 -24.83 4.03
C LYS A 103 -1.82 -23.44 4.11
N PRO A 104 -1.70 -22.74 5.25
CA PRO A 104 -2.12 -21.35 5.36
C PRO A 104 -1.47 -20.48 4.29
N GLY A 105 -2.26 -19.68 3.58
CA GLY A 105 -1.77 -18.89 2.46
C GLY A 105 -2.84 -18.25 1.61
N PHE A 106 -2.43 -17.77 0.44
CA PHE A 106 -3.31 -17.12 -0.52
C PHE A 106 -3.03 -17.67 -1.91
N LEU A 107 -4.11 -17.95 -2.64
CA LEU A 107 -4.06 -18.25 -4.07
C LEU A 107 -4.77 -17.13 -4.82
N ARG A 108 -4.29 -16.82 -6.03
CA ARG A 108 -4.99 -15.92 -6.95
C ARG A 108 -5.28 -16.62 -8.26
N CYS A 109 -6.45 -16.36 -8.83
CA CYS A 109 -6.85 -16.83 -10.14
C CYS A 109 -6.84 -15.65 -11.12
N VAL A 110 -5.91 -15.69 -12.07
CA VAL A 110 -5.78 -14.73 -13.16
C VAL A 110 -6.49 -15.29 -14.39
N VAL A 111 -7.47 -14.56 -14.93
CA VAL A 111 -8.25 -14.96 -16.10
C VAL A 111 -8.09 -13.90 -17.18
N GLN A 112 -7.92 -14.34 -18.42
CA GLN A 112 -7.84 -13.49 -19.60
C GLN A 112 -8.84 -13.94 -20.66
N ALA A 113 -9.52 -12.97 -21.28
CA ALA A 113 -10.46 -13.18 -22.37
C ALA A 113 -10.19 -12.20 -23.53
N GLY A 114 -10.59 -12.59 -24.74
CA GLY A 114 -10.46 -11.81 -25.98
C GLY A 114 -9.16 -12.07 -26.75
N ASP A 115 -9.25 -12.09 -28.08
CA ASP A 115 -8.12 -12.40 -28.96
C ASP A 115 -7.26 -11.18 -29.29
N LYS A 116 -7.88 -10.06 -29.71
CA LYS A 116 -7.18 -8.84 -30.15
C LYS A 116 -6.87 -7.90 -28.98
N LYS A 117 -7.85 -7.69 -28.10
CA LYS A 117 -7.72 -6.84 -26.90
C LYS A 117 -8.04 -7.67 -25.67
N LYS A 118 -6.99 -8.17 -25.02
CA LYS A 118 -7.14 -9.00 -23.83
C LYS A 118 -7.66 -8.18 -22.65
N VAL A 119 -8.77 -8.62 -22.06
CA VAL A 119 -9.20 -8.17 -20.74
C VAL A 119 -8.69 -9.16 -19.70
N THR A 120 -8.14 -8.65 -18.60
CA THR A 120 -7.61 -9.48 -17.50
C THR A 120 -8.34 -9.15 -16.21
N LYS A 121 -8.72 -10.18 -15.45
CA LYS A 121 -9.26 -10.05 -14.10
C LYS A 121 -8.61 -11.05 -13.16
N ILE A 122 -8.57 -10.69 -11.89
CA ILE A 122 -7.94 -11.49 -10.85
C ILE A 122 -8.87 -11.50 -9.63
N ALA A 123 -9.04 -12.68 -9.03
CA ALA A 123 -9.62 -12.83 -7.70
C ALA A 123 -8.65 -13.58 -6.80
N GLY A 124 -8.67 -13.27 -5.50
CA GLY A 124 -7.86 -13.96 -4.49
C GLY A 124 -8.73 -14.81 -3.57
N ALA A 125 -8.20 -15.92 -3.10
CA ALA A 125 -8.78 -16.78 -2.07
C ALA A 125 -7.77 -16.97 -0.94
N ALA A 126 -8.21 -16.75 0.30
CA ALA A 126 -7.42 -16.94 1.51
C ALA A 126 -7.70 -18.31 2.12
N PHE A 127 -6.66 -19.03 2.52
CA PHE A 127 -6.76 -20.31 3.23
C PHE A 127 -6.12 -20.15 4.61
N SER A 128 -6.92 -20.30 5.67
CA SER A 128 -6.54 -20.12 7.07
C SER A 128 -5.59 -18.92 7.31
N PRO A 129 -5.94 -17.69 6.88
CA PRO A 129 -4.98 -16.57 6.88
C PRO A 129 -4.48 -16.18 8.28
N LEU A 130 -5.26 -16.47 9.33
CA LEU A 130 -4.87 -16.24 10.73
C LEU A 130 -3.84 -17.24 11.28
N GLU A 131 -3.55 -18.31 10.55
CA GLU A 131 -2.53 -19.31 10.89
C GLU A 131 -1.18 -19.05 10.19
N ILE A 132 -1.08 -17.95 9.42
CA ILE A 132 0.15 -17.53 8.75
C ILE A 132 1.12 -16.97 9.80
N GLY A 133 2.13 -17.75 10.17
CA GLY A 133 3.16 -17.36 11.15
C GLY A 133 4.35 -16.60 10.56
N LEU A 134 5.37 -16.40 11.40
CA LEU A 134 6.68 -15.88 11.02
C LEU A 134 7.35 -16.80 9.98
N SER A 135 8.09 -16.23 9.02
CA SER A 135 8.87 -17.03 8.07
C SER A 135 10.17 -17.58 8.65
N GLN A 136 10.69 -16.92 9.69
CA GLN A 136 11.88 -17.27 10.44
C GLN A 136 11.68 -16.83 11.89
N PRO A 137 12.34 -17.48 12.86
CA PRO A 137 12.42 -16.95 14.22
C PRO A 137 12.99 -15.52 14.21
N VAL A 138 12.53 -14.71 15.17
CA VAL A 138 13.15 -13.40 15.44
C VAL A 138 14.59 -13.64 15.93
N PRO A 139 15.59 -12.87 15.48
CA PRO A 139 16.94 -12.97 16.03
C PRO A 139 16.98 -12.76 17.55
N ASP A 140 17.76 -13.57 18.26
CA ASP A 140 17.86 -13.52 19.73
C ASP A 140 18.36 -12.15 20.25
N ASP A 141 19.22 -11.47 19.47
CA ASP A 141 19.77 -10.14 19.79
C ASP A 141 18.98 -8.99 19.14
N PHE A 142 17.78 -9.23 18.60
CA PHE A 142 16.97 -8.18 17.95
C PHE A 142 16.65 -7.01 18.89
N ASP A 143 16.24 -7.31 20.14
CA ASP A 143 15.92 -6.31 21.15
C ASP A 143 17.15 -5.50 21.55
N GLN A 144 18.26 -6.20 21.82
CA GLN A 144 19.51 -5.57 22.19
C GLN A 144 20.02 -4.65 21.07
N PHE A 145 19.96 -5.11 19.82
CA PHE A 145 20.32 -4.31 18.65
C PHE A 145 19.53 -2.99 18.64
N TRP A 146 18.19 -3.03 18.71
CA TRP A 146 17.38 -1.81 18.64
C TRP A 146 17.48 -0.94 19.89
N ALA A 147 17.75 -1.52 21.07
CA ALA A 147 18.09 -0.75 22.26
C ALA A 147 19.39 0.05 22.06
N ASP A 148 20.43 -0.57 21.47
CA ASP A 148 21.68 0.10 21.14
C ASP A 148 21.50 1.18 20.08
N GLN A 149 20.64 0.95 19.08
CA GLN A 149 20.27 1.96 18.08
C GLN A 149 19.58 3.17 18.73
N LYS A 150 18.63 2.95 19.65
CA LYS A 150 17.97 4.03 20.40
C LYS A 150 18.95 4.79 21.30
N LYS A 151 19.90 4.09 21.93
CA LYS A 151 20.97 4.72 22.73
C LYS A 151 21.87 5.61 21.87
N GLN A 152 22.26 5.16 20.68
CA GLN A 152 23.02 5.99 19.73
C GLN A 152 22.22 7.21 19.28
N LEU A 153 20.93 7.03 19.01
CA LEU A 153 20.06 8.15 18.66
C LEU A 153 19.95 9.16 19.80
N ALA A 154 19.78 8.71 21.05
CA ALA A 154 19.66 9.59 22.22
C ALA A 154 20.94 10.43 22.47
N ALA A 155 22.11 9.96 22.02
CA ALA A 155 23.36 10.70 22.11
C ALA A 155 23.47 11.87 21.09
N VAL A 156 22.60 11.91 20.08
CA VAL A 156 22.51 13.02 19.11
C VAL A 156 21.53 14.05 19.67
N PRO A 157 21.93 15.32 19.89
CA PRO A 157 21.00 16.38 20.30
C PRO A 157 19.76 16.44 19.41
N ALA A 158 18.59 16.68 20.01
CA ALA A 158 17.32 16.78 19.29
C ALA A 158 17.00 18.23 18.93
N GLU A 159 17.98 18.93 18.36
CA GLU A 159 17.82 20.32 17.93
C GLU A 159 16.74 20.40 16.85
N ALA A 160 15.71 21.20 17.12
CA ALA A 160 14.54 21.32 16.27
C ALA A 160 14.46 22.74 15.68
N LYS A 161 14.42 22.81 14.34
CA LYS A 161 14.15 24.04 13.59
C LYS A 161 12.73 24.02 13.08
N LEU A 162 11.92 24.99 13.52
CA LEU A 162 10.54 25.18 13.08
C LEU A 162 10.45 26.41 12.18
N THR A 163 10.11 26.22 10.91
CA THR A 163 9.90 27.30 9.95
C THR A 163 8.41 27.48 9.70
N PRO A 164 7.79 28.64 10.01
CA PRO A 164 6.35 28.83 9.82
C PRO A 164 5.91 28.61 8.37
N VAL A 165 4.79 27.90 8.18
CA VAL A 165 4.16 27.66 6.88
C VAL A 165 2.79 28.32 6.87
N LYS A 166 2.53 29.12 5.84
CA LYS A 166 1.22 29.80 5.69
C LYS A 166 0.11 28.77 5.55
N GLN A 167 -0.96 28.96 6.31
CA GLN A 167 -2.19 28.18 6.20
C GLN A 167 -3.41 29.11 6.20
N ALA A 168 -4.43 28.74 5.43
CA ALA A 168 -5.66 29.52 5.26
C ALA A 168 -6.57 29.47 6.49
N ASP A 169 -6.55 28.38 7.25
CA ASP A 169 -7.27 28.29 8.53
C ASP A 169 -6.50 29.03 9.62
N PRO A 170 -7.00 30.16 10.14
CA PRO A 170 -6.31 30.97 11.14
C PRO A 170 -6.26 30.30 12.53
N LYS A 171 -6.96 29.18 12.73
CA LYS A 171 -6.98 28.43 14.00
C LYS A 171 -5.82 27.46 14.14
N LEU A 172 -5.02 27.27 13.09
CA LEU A 172 -3.91 26.33 13.07
C LEU A 172 -2.57 27.05 12.95
N ASP A 173 -1.61 26.58 13.74
CA ASP A 173 -0.20 26.86 13.50
C ASP A 173 0.41 25.70 12.71
N CYS A 174 1.11 26.02 11.61
CA CYS A 174 1.77 25.05 10.74
C CYS A 174 3.27 25.39 10.60
N TYR A 175 4.11 24.36 10.63
CA TYR A 175 5.56 24.50 10.53
C TYR A 175 6.16 23.45 9.59
N ASP A 176 7.17 23.82 8.81
CA ASP A 176 8.17 22.90 8.26
C ASP A 176 9.23 22.67 9.32
N VAL A 177 9.32 21.44 9.79
CA VAL A 177 10.11 21.01 10.93
C VAL A 177 11.29 20.20 10.45
N GLN A 178 12.47 20.55 10.93
CA GLN A 178 13.66 19.71 10.86
C GLN A 178 14.14 19.42 12.28
N VAL A 179 14.32 18.14 12.60
CA VAL A 179 14.94 17.71 13.86
C VAL A 179 16.14 16.87 13.51
N ASP A 180 17.29 17.19 14.08
CA ASP A 180 18.52 16.42 13.88
C ASP A 180 18.27 14.93 14.18
N CYS A 181 19.01 14.03 13.53
CA CYS A 181 18.83 12.59 13.70
C CYS A 181 20.13 11.84 13.40
N LEU A 182 20.25 10.63 13.92
CA LEU A 182 21.41 9.77 13.67
C LEU A 182 21.55 9.47 12.17
N GLY A 183 22.78 9.55 11.64
CA GLY A 183 23.10 9.22 10.25
C GLY A 183 22.98 10.37 9.25
N GLY A 184 22.89 11.62 9.73
CA GLY A 184 23.00 12.84 8.92
C GLY A 184 21.71 13.29 8.24
N ALA A 185 20.80 12.37 7.90
CA ALA A 185 19.47 12.72 7.42
C ALA A 185 18.52 13.03 8.60
N PRO A 186 18.02 14.28 8.74
CA PRO A 186 17.16 14.67 9.85
C PRO A 186 15.76 14.04 9.75
N VAL A 187 14.97 14.15 10.80
CA VAL A 187 13.51 14.15 10.63
C VAL A 187 13.14 15.44 9.92
N SER A 188 12.48 15.33 8.77
CA SER A 188 11.98 16.46 7.99
C SER A 188 10.49 16.26 7.78
N GLY A 189 9.64 17.22 8.10
CA GLY A 189 8.19 17.02 7.99
C GLY A 189 7.38 18.28 8.27
N TYR A 190 6.08 18.23 7.96
CA TYR A 190 5.16 19.29 8.36
C TYR A 190 4.48 18.96 9.67
N LEU A 191 4.52 19.88 10.63
CA LEU A 191 3.75 19.86 11.86
C LEU A 191 2.58 20.83 11.75
N ALA A 192 1.39 20.43 12.21
CA ALA A 192 0.26 21.32 12.43
C ALA A 192 -0.36 21.06 13.81
N LYS A 193 -0.81 22.14 14.46
CA LYS A 193 -1.52 22.08 15.74
C LYS A 193 -2.57 23.19 15.87
N PRO A 194 -3.66 22.98 16.65
CA PRO A 194 -4.54 24.07 17.05
C PRO A 194 -3.78 25.14 17.83
N LYS A 195 -3.97 26.42 17.48
CA LYS A 195 -3.23 27.57 18.02
C LYS A 195 -3.44 27.78 19.53
N ASP A 196 -4.66 27.59 20.00
CA ASP A 196 -5.05 27.83 21.40
C ASP A 196 -5.11 26.53 22.23
N ALA A 197 -4.41 25.49 21.78
CA ALA A 197 -4.34 24.21 22.49
C ALA A 197 -3.75 24.38 23.89
N GLN A 198 -4.40 23.78 24.89
CA GLN A 198 -3.94 23.86 26.26
C GLN A 198 -2.79 22.88 26.49
N PRO A 199 -1.92 23.13 27.50
CA PRO A 199 -0.94 22.14 27.90
C PRO A 199 -1.61 20.79 28.21
N LYS A 200 -1.00 19.70 27.72
CA LYS A 200 -1.47 18.32 27.92
C LYS A 200 -2.91 18.05 27.47
N SER A 201 -3.37 18.71 26.39
CA SER A 201 -4.73 18.54 25.88
C SER A 201 -4.85 17.72 24.61
N LEU A 202 -3.78 17.48 23.85
CA LEU A 202 -3.85 16.91 22.50
C LEU A 202 -3.21 15.51 22.43
N PRO A 203 -3.88 14.50 21.86
CA PRO A 203 -3.20 13.31 21.40
C PRO A 203 -2.24 13.66 20.25
N ALA A 204 -1.19 12.85 20.04
CA ALA A 204 -0.27 13.00 18.92
C ALA A 204 -0.59 12.02 17.79
N ILE A 205 -0.47 12.49 16.54
CA ILE A 205 -0.62 11.66 15.33
C ILE A 205 0.55 11.88 14.37
N LEU A 206 1.18 10.79 13.97
CA LEU A 206 2.28 10.74 13.02
C LEU A 206 1.84 10.08 11.71
N TRP A 207 2.00 10.77 10.59
CA TRP A 207 1.69 10.27 9.26
C TRP A 207 2.98 9.86 8.54
N VAL A 208 3.03 8.61 8.09
CA VAL A 208 4.21 8.01 7.45
C VAL A 208 3.90 7.50 6.05
N HIS A 209 4.89 7.62 5.17
CA HIS A 209 4.69 7.66 3.73
C HIS A 209 4.95 6.34 3.03
N GLY A 210 4.12 6.03 2.02
CA GLY A 210 4.41 4.97 1.04
C GLY A 210 5.70 5.23 0.25
N ALA A 211 6.24 4.21 -0.42
CA ALA A 211 7.52 4.30 -1.12
C ALA A 211 7.55 5.42 -2.16
N GLY A 212 8.71 6.06 -2.33
CA GLY A 212 8.94 7.10 -3.33
C GLY A 212 9.68 8.30 -2.75
N VAL A 213 10.12 9.20 -3.62
CA VAL A 213 10.85 10.42 -3.24
C VAL A 213 9.93 11.61 -3.51
N ARG A 214 9.50 12.29 -2.46
CA ARG A 214 8.54 13.41 -2.52
C ARG A 214 8.63 14.25 -1.25
N SER A 215 7.96 15.41 -1.25
CA SER A 215 7.72 16.22 -0.06
C SER A 215 6.87 15.48 0.98
N SER A 216 7.01 15.85 2.26
CA SER A 216 5.95 15.65 3.26
C SER A 216 4.63 16.31 2.80
N ALA A 217 3.50 15.79 3.28
CA ALA A 217 2.16 16.25 2.94
C ALA A 217 1.55 17.13 4.05
N LEU A 218 1.59 18.45 3.86
CA LEU A 218 0.98 19.42 4.78
C LEU A 218 -0.52 19.12 5.02
N GLY A 219 -1.23 18.62 4.01
CA GLY A 219 -2.64 18.27 4.13
C GLY A 219 -2.95 17.20 5.19
N ASN A 220 -2.04 16.24 5.41
CA ASN A 220 -2.19 15.23 6.46
C ASN A 220 -1.99 15.86 7.85
N ALA A 221 -0.94 16.66 8.00
CA ALA A 221 -0.68 17.42 9.23
C ALA A 221 -1.93 18.25 9.61
N VAL A 222 -2.44 19.04 8.67
CA VAL A 222 -3.64 19.86 8.83
C VAL A 222 -4.89 19.03 9.15
N LYS A 223 -5.07 17.88 8.49
CA LYS A 223 -6.20 16.98 8.76
C LYS A 223 -6.23 16.51 10.22
N GLY A 224 -5.09 16.08 10.76
CA GLY A 224 -5.01 15.68 12.17
C GLY A 224 -5.21 16.85 13.13
N ALA A 225 -4.66 18.02 12.81
CA ALA A 225 -4.82 19.22 13.63
C ALA A 225 -6.28 19.69 13.70
N ASN A 226 -7.00 19.67 12.57
CA ASN A 226 -8.44 19.94 12.52
C ASN A 226 -9.30 18.95 13.32
N ALA A 227 -8.77 17.76 13.59
CA ALA A 227 -9.41 16.77 14.44
C ALA A 227 -8.95 16.87 15.92
N GLY A 228 -8.28 17.96 16.31
CA GLY A 228 -7.88 18.23 17.69
C GLY A 228 -6.65 17.44 18.13
N MET A 229 -5.67 17.23 17.24
CA MET A 229 -4.46 16.47 17.54
C MET A 229 -3.20 17.29 17.24
N LEU A 230 -2.10 16.99 17.93
CA LEU A 230 -0.76 17.40 17.53
C LEU A 230 -0.33 16.51 16.35
N SER A 231 -0.25 17.07 15.15
CA SER A 231 -0.24 16.26 13.92
C SER A 231 0.99 16.53 13.06
N MET A 232 1.81 15.51 12.84
CA MET A 232 3.03 15.61 12.04
C MET A 232 3.03 14.60 10.91
N ASP A 233 3.28 15.06 9.69
CA ASP A 233 3.56 14.20 8.54
C ASP A 233 5.05 14.27 8.24
N ILE A 234 5.74 13.13 8.10
CA ILE A 234 7.19 13.12 7.92
C ILE A 234 7.62 12.60 6.55
N ASN A 235 8.70 13.19 6.05
CA ASN A 235 9.43 12.75 4.88
C ASN A 235 10.23 11.47 5.19
N ALA A 236 10.00 10.43 4.39
CA ALA A 236 10.68 9.14 4.52
C ALA A 236 12.23 9.23 4.49
N HIS A 237 12.79 10.20 3.77
CA HIS A 237 14.22 10.31 3.49
C HIS A 237 14.95 11.38 4.31
N GLY A 238 14.23 12.23 5.03
CA GLY A 238 14.83 13.41 5.68
C GLY A 238 15.22 14.53 4.72
N ILE A 239 14.66 14.55 3.50
CA ILE A 239 14.93 15.59 2.50
C ILE A 239 14.03 16.84 2.72
N PRO A 240 14.41 18.02 2.20
CA PRO A 240 13.62 19.25 2.31
C PRO A 240 12.19 19.13 1.74
N ASN A 241 11.24 19.80 2.40
CA ASN A 241 9.85 19.85 1.97
C ASN A 241 9.57 21.07 1.06
N GLY A 242 8.44 21.04 0.36
CA GLY A 242 7.94 22.19 -0.42
C GLY A 242 8.78 22.55 -1.65
N LYS A 243 9.68 21.66 -2.10
CA LYS A 243 10.46 21.88 -3.33
C LYS A 243 9.64 21.60 -4.59
N PRO A 244 10.02 22.14 -5.76
CA PRO A 244 9.37 21.81 -7.02
C PRO A 244 9.42 20.31 -7.34
N ALA A 245 8.45 19.81 -8.11
CA ALA A 245 8.38 18.39 -8.48
C ALA A 245 9.66 17.85 -9.14
N GLN A 246 10.36 18.70 -9.92
CA GLN A 246 11.61 18.33 -10.59
C GLN A 246 12.73 18.00 -9.58
N TYR A 247 12.81 18.71 -8.45
CA TYR A 247 13.80 18.44 -7.39
C TYR A 247 13.69 16.99 -6.87
N TYR A 248 12.46 16.55 -6.57
CA TYR A 248 12.22 15.19 -6.10
C TYR A 248 12.45 14.13 -7.19
N LYS A 249 12.13 14.47 -8.44
CA LYS A 249 12.42 13.60 -9.59
C LYS A 249 13.93 13.41 -9.77
N ASP A 250 14.71 14.47 -9.69
CA ASP A 250 16.17 14.43 -9.82
C ASP A 250 16.79 13.57 -8.71
N LEU A 251 16.36 13.76 -7.45
CA LEU A 251 16.80 12.91 -6.34
C LEU A 251 16.42 11.43 -6.56
N SER A 252 15.20 11.16 -7.04
CA SER A 252 14.75 9.78 -7.32
C SER A 252 15.56 9.11 -8.42
N GLN A 253 16.11 9.87 -9.36
CA GLN A 253 16.89 9.37 -10.50
C GLN A 253 18.40 9.36 -10.21
N GLY A 254 18.85 10.16 -9.24
CA GLY A 254 20.23 10.27 -8.78
C GLY A 254 20.44 9.61 -7.42
N GLU A 255 20.70 10.42 -6.38
CA GLU A 255 21.15 10.00 -5.05
C GLU A 255 20.27 8.92 -4.39
N LEU A 256 18.94 9.01 -4.55
CA LEU A 256 17.99 8.06 -3.98
C LEU A 256 17.59 6.96 -4.96
N SER A 257 18.23 6.83 -6.12
CA SER A 257 17.99 5.72 -7.02
C SER A 257 18.29 4.39 -6.31
N GLY A 258 17.31 3.48 -6.29
CA GLY A 258 17.48 2.17 -5.64
C GLY A 258 17.59 2.19 -4.11
N TYR A 259 17.28 3.31 -3.42
CA TYR A 259 17.46 3.47 -1.97
C TYR A 259 16.96 2.28 -1.13
N ARG A 260 15.87 1.64 -1.57
CA ARG A 260 15.21 0.52 -0.88
C ARG A 260 16.08 -0.73 -0.73
N HIS A 261 17.18 -0.82 -1.48
CA HIS A 261 18.15 -1.92 -1.44
C HIS A 261 19.53 -1.48 -0.94
N ALA A 262 19.72 -0.19 -0.61
CA ALA A 262 21.01 0.33 -0.16
C ALA A 262 21.41 -0.30 1.18
N GLY A 263 22.62 -0.86 1.22
CA GLY A 263 23.21 -1.48 2.41
C GLY A 263 22.52 -2.77 2.89
N ARG A 264 21.67 -3.41 2.07
CA ARG A 264 20.83 -4.56 2.46
C ARG A 264 21.60 -5.80 2.93
N GLU A 265 22.89 -5.89 2.68
CA GLU A 265 23.78 -6.97 3.14
C GLU A 265 24.25 -6.75 4.59
N ASN A 266 23.92 -5.63 5.24
CA ASN A 266 24.41 -5.28 6.57
C ASN A 266 23.34 -4.54 7.41
N ARG A 267 22.97 -5.12 8.56
CA ARG A 267 21.96 -4.56 9.49
C ARG A 267 22.26 -3.13 9.99
N GLU A 268 23.52 -2.73 10.05
CA GLU A 268 23.95 -1.38 10.47
C GLU A 268 23.88 -0.35 9.33
N LYS A 269 23.86 -0.82 8.07
CA LYS A 269 23.95 0.04 6.87
C LYS A 269 22.68 0.04 6.03
N VAL A 270 21.78 -0.92 6.25
CA VAL A 270 20.53 -1.02 5.50
C VAL A 270 19.70 0.25 5.67
N TYR A 271 19.24 0.81 4.56
CA TYR A 271 18.53 2.09 4.51
C TYR A 271 17.38 2.21 5.53
N PHE A 272 16.60 1.14 5.71
CA PHE A 272 15.45 1.12 6.61
C PHE A 272 15.82 1.35 8.09
N ARG A 273 17.06 1.07 8.49
CA ARG A 273 17.56 1.41 9.83
C ARG A 273 17.42 2.91 10.12
N GLY A 274 17.92 3.75 9.21
CA GLY A 274 17.85 5.21 9.35
C GLY A 274 16.41 5.72 9.30
N MET A 275 15.57 5.10 8.47
CA MET A 275 14.12 5.40 8.42
C MET A 275 13.46 5.16 9.78
N PHE A 276 13.72 4.02 10.43
CA PHE A 276 13.09 3.70 11.71
C PHE A 276 13.63 4.56 12.86
N LEU A 277 14.91 4.93 12.83
CA LEU A 277 15.45 5.91 13.78
C LEU A 277 14.78 7.29 13.65
N ARG A 278 14.45 7.71 12.42
CA ARG A 278 13.64 8.93 12.21
C ARG A 278 12.22 8.79 12.78
N LEU A 279 11.62 7.59 12.81
CA LEU A 279 10.34 7.37 13.49
C LEU A 279 10.45 7.65 14.99
N VAL A 280 11.46 7.06 15.65
CA VAL A 280 11.72 7.27 17.08
C VAL A 280 11.95 8.76 17.37
N ARG A 281 12.81 9.41 16.58
CA ARG A 281 13.10 10.86 16.73
C ARG A 281 11.85 11.74 16.51
N ALA A 282 10.98 11.39 15.56
CA ALA A 282 9.73 12.12 15.35
C ALA A 282 8.77 11.96 16.53
N ILE A 283 8.70 10.75 17.12
CA ILE A 283 7.91 10.49 18.33
C ILE A 283 8.51 11.25 19.53
N ASP A 284 9.83 11.30 19.69
CA ASP A 284 10.50 12.12 20.71
C ASP A 284 10.10 13.59 20.57
N PHE A 285 10.17 14.14 19.36
CA PHE A 285 9.80 15.53 19.10
C PHE A 285 8.32 15.81 19.42
N LEU A 286 7.41 14.95 18.96
CA LEU A 286 5.97 15.08 19.23
C LEU A 286 5.65 15.00 20.71
N THR A 287 6.22 14.02 21.41
CA THR A 287 5.95 13.78 22.84
C THR A 287 6.66 14.75 23.78
N ALA A 288 7.61 15.54 23.27
CA ALA A 288 8.21 16.66 24.00
C ALA A 288 7.38 17.96 23.94
N GLN A 289 6.37 18.04 23.06
CA GLN A 289 5.56 19.26 22.94
C GLN A 289 4.67 19.46 24.18
N PRO A 290 4.52 20.69 24.68
CA PRO A 290 3.74 20.96 25.89
C PRO A 290 2.25 20.62 25.75
N GLU A 291 1.71 20.63 24.52
CA GLU A 291 0.31 20.30 24.24
C GLU A 291 0.03 18.79 24.24
N TRP A 292 1.05 17.93 24.14
CA TRP A 292 0.85 16.48 24.12
C TRP A 292 0.24 15.98 25.43
N ASP A 293 -0.82 15.19 25.33
CA ASP A 293 -1.63 14.69 26.46
C ASP A 293 -0.90 13.75 27.43
N GLY A 294 0.35 13.41 27.14
CA GLY A 294 1.18 12.56 27.97
C GLY A 294 0.98 11.07 27.75
N LYS A 295 0.09 10.65 26.83
CA LYS A 295 -0.25 9.23 26.68
C LYS A 295 -0.57 8.75 25.26
N THR A 296 -1.27 9.54 24.44
CA THR A 296 -1.81 9.05 23.17
C THR A 296 -0.85 9.38 22.02
N VAL A 297 -0.32 8.35 21.37
CA VAL A 297 0.43 8.47 20.12
C VAL A 297 -0.16 7.51 19.08
N ILE A 298 -0.46 8.04 17.90
CA ILE A 298 -1.06 7.32 16.77
C ILE A 298 -0.09 7.36 15.60
N VAL A 299 0.07 6.25 14.87
CA VAL A 299 0.85 6.21 13.63
C VAL A 299 0.02 5.64 12.48
N ILE A 300 -0.09 6.39 11.38
CA ILE A 300 -0.87 5.99 10.20
C ILE A 300 0.04 5.90 8.97
N GLY A 301 -0.06 4.80 8.23
CA GLY A 301 0.63 4.67 6.96
C GLY A 301 0.09 3.59 6.04
N HIS A 302 0.48 3.68 4.76
CA HIS A 302 0.08 2.75 3.71
C HIS A 302 1.30 2.28 2.88
N SER A 303 1.33 1.02 2.44
CA SER A 303 2.47 0.41 1.75
C SER A 303 3.75 0.51 2.62
N GLN A 304 4.82 1.16 2.15
CA GLN A 304 6.01 1.48 2.99
C GLN A 304 5.64 2.23 4.27
N GLY A 305 4.60 3.07 4.25
CA GLY A 305 4.08 3.73 5.44
C GLY A 305 3.45 2.73 6.42
N GLY A 306 2.79 1.69 5.91
CA GLY A 306 2.21 0.64 6.75
C GLY A 306 3.30 -0.15 7.48
N GLY A 307 4.41 -0.45 6.79
CA GLY A 307 5.59 -1.05 7.39
C GLY A 307 6.23 -0.15 8.46
N GLN A 308 6.31 1.16 8.21
CA GLN A 308 6.78 2.14 9.20
C GLN A 308 5.86 2.20 10.43
N ALA A 309 4.54 2.15 10.26
CA ALA A 309 3.59 2.16 11.37
C ALA A 309 3.73 0.90 12.24
N LEU A 310 3.91 -0.28 11.64
CA LEU A 310 4.25 -1.52 12.36
C LEU A 310 5.58 -1.40 13.11
N ALA A 311 6.61 -0.87 12.46
CA ALA A 311 7.92 -0.67 13.08
C ALA A 311 7.85 0.31 14.26
N ALA A 312 7.12 1.42 14.12
CA ALA A 312 6.90 2.40 15.18
C ALA A 312 6.23 1.75 16.40
N GLY A 313 5.16 0.99 16.20
CA GLY A 313 4.45 0.28 17.28
C GLY A 313 5.30 -0.77 18.00
N GLY A 314 6.27 -1.38 17.32
CA GLY A 314 7.15 -2.39 17.91
C GLY A 314 8.46 -1.87 18.51
N ILE A 315 8.90 -0.67 18.13
CA ILE A 315 10.17 -0.09 18.61
C ILE A 315 9.96 0.89 19.79
N ASP A 316 8.76 1.46 19.91
CA ASP A 316 8.44 2.54 20.85
C ASP A 316 7.12 2.27 21.59
N ASP A 317 7.22 1.99 22.90
CA ASP A 317 6.05 1.68 23.75
C ASP A 317 5.08 2.87 23.91
N ARG A 318 5.44 4.11 23.51
CA ARG A 318 4.51 5.25 23.55
C ARG A 318 3.43 5.16 22.48
N VAL A 319 3.62 4.35 21.43
CA VAL A 319 2.62 4.19 20.36
C VAL A 319 1.42 3.40 20.89
N THR A 320 0.26 4.04 20.90
CA THR A 320 -0.99 3.48 21.42
C THR A 320 -1.91 2.94 20.32
N PHE A 321 -1.77 3.44 19.09
CA PHE A 321 -2.60 3.00 17.96
C PHE A 321 -1.83 3.02 16.63
N ILE A 322 -2.03 2.00 15.80
CA ILE A 322 -1.49 1.92 14.44
C ILE A 322 -2.57 1.68 13.38
N ALA A 323 -2.50 2.40 12.26
CA ALA A 323 -3.33 2.13 11.09
C ALA A 323 -2.44 1.80 9.89
N THR A 324 -2.49 0.55 9.41
CA THR A 324 -1.49 -0.01 8.50
C THR A 324 -2.14 -0.57 7.23
N GLY A 325 -2.05 0.14 6.11
CA GLY A 325 -2.69 -0.31 4.87
C GLY A 325 -1.74 -1.05 3.94
N VAL A 326 -2.10 -2.26 3.49
CA VAL A 326 -1.28 -3.18 2.66
C VAL A 326 0.22 -3.07 2.99
N PRO A 327 0.61 -3.33 4.25
CA PRO A 327 1.92 -2.94 4.75
C PRO A 327 3.05 -3.62 3.97
N ALA A 328 3.96 -2.78 3.45
CA ALA A 328 5.24 -3.21 2.92
C ALA A 328 6.25 -3.41 4.06
N ILE A 329 7.50 -3.72 3.73
CA ILE A 329 8.59 -3.98 4.70
C ILE A 329 8.31 -5.21 5.58
N CYS A 330 7.28 -5.99 5.26
CA CYS A 330 6.91 -7.19 5.98
C CYS A 330 7.42 -8.43 5.25
N ASP A 331 7.88 -9.43 6.00
CA ASP A 331 8.16 -10.79 5.54
C ASP A 331 9.19 -10.84 4.39
N HIS A 332 10.31 -10.16 4.58
CA HIS A 332 11.46 -10.22 3.68
C HIS A 332 12.06 -11.62 3.59
N SER A 333 11.79 -12.45 4.59
CA SER A 333 12.21 -13.85 4.68
C SER A 333 11.19 -14.85 4.11
N GLY A 334 10.11 -14.39 3.46
CA GLY A 334 9.04 -15.23 2.91
C GLY A 334 9.49 -16.51 2.19
N ARG A 335 10.55 -16.41 1.36
CA ARG A 335 11.11 -17.55 0.62
C ARG A 335 11.67 -18.65 1.50
N ALA A 336 12.14 -18.32 2.71
CA ALA A 336 12.60 -19.30 3.69
C ALA A 336 11.45 -20.17 4.23
N ALA A 337 10.21 -19.69 4.18
CA ALA A 337 9.00 -20.42 4.54
C ALA A 337 8.18 -20.91 3.32
N GLY A 338 8.76 -20.86 2.12
CA GLY A 338 8.10 -21.33 0.90
C GLY A 338 6.99 -20.41 0.37
N ARG A 339 6.95 -19.13 0.79
CA ARG A 339 6.04 -18.11 0.26
C ARG A 339 6.81 -16.98 -0.44
N ILE A 340 6.11 -16.11 -1.16
CA ILE A 340 6.75 -14.95 -1.81
C ILE A 340 7.26 -13.95 -0.75
N ASN A 341 8.45 -13.35 -0.95
CA ASN A 341 8.93 -12.27 -0.06
C ASN A 341 7.99 -11.05 -0.13
N GLY A 342 7.83 -10.27 0.93
CA GLY A 342 7.14 -8.98 0.84
C GLY A 342 8.00 -7.86 0.22
N TRP A 343 7.38 -6.75 -0.17
CA TRP A 343 8.09 -5.58 -0.75
C TRP A 343 9.09 -4.98 0.25
N PRO A 344 10.31 -4.55 -0.15
CA PRO A 344 10.79 -4.39 -1.54
C PRO A 344 11.49 -5.63 -2.10
N LYS A 345 11.20 -6.82 -1.57
CA LYS A 345 11.97 -8.05 -1.81
C LYS A 345 13.43 -7.82 -1.42
N LEU A 346 13.64 -7.36 -0.18
CA LEU A 346 14.97 -6.97 0.33
C LEU A 346 15.99 -8.10 0.18
N VAL A 347 15.53 -9.34 0.38
CA VAL A 347 16.31 -10.57 0.19
C VAL A 347 16.11 -11.09 -1.23
N ASN A 348 17.21 -11.20 -1.98
CA ASN A 348 17.22 -11.84 -3.29
C ASN A 348 16.88 -13.33 -3.18
N THR A 349 16.22 -13.85 -4.20
CA THR A 349 16.03 -15.29 -4.39
C THR A 349 17.11 -15.79 -5.35
N LEU A 350 18.02 -16.63 -4.86
CA LEU A 350 19.09 -17.26 -5.63
C LEU A 350 18.53 -18.38 -6.52
N PRO A 351 19.32 -18.87 -7.51
CA PRO A 351 18.95 -20.06 -8.29
C PRO A 351 18.56 -21.24 -7.39
N GLY A 352 17.52 -21.98 -7.79
CA GLY A 352 16.92 -23.03 -6.95
C GLY A 352 15.95 -22.51 -5.88
N GLY A 353 15.65 -21.20 -5.87
CA GLY A 353 14.57 -20.64 -5.05
C GLY A 353 14.94 -20.34 -3.60
N LYS A 354 16.22 -20.46 -3.23
CA LYS A 354 16.73 -20.21 -1.87
C LYS A 354 16.95 -18.71 -1.62
N PRO A 355 16.73 -18.20 -0.40
CA PRO A 355 17.07 -16.82 -0.06
C PRO A 355 18.59 -16.61 -0.03
N ASP A 356 19.04 -15.41 -0.41
CA ASP A 356 20.42 -14.98 -0.19
C ASP A 356 20.72 -14.93 1.33
N PRO A 357 21.69 -15.71 1.84
CA PRO A 357 21.89 -15.87 3.27
C PRO A 357 22.42 -14.60 3.97
N THR A 358 23.19 -13.76 3.27
CA THR A 358 23.74 -12.52 3.84
C THR A 358 22.64 -11.48 3.97
N GLN A 359 21.85 -11.30 2.91
CA GLN A 359 20.72 -10.38 2.92
C GLN A 359 19.63 -10.86 3.89
N LEU A 360 19.39 -12.17 3.97
CA LEU A 360 18.41 -12.73 4.90
C LEU A 360 18.74 -12.37 6.36
N LYS A 361 19.99 -12.57 6.79
CA LYS A 361 20.44 -12.22 8.14
C LYS A 361 20.27 -10.74 8.45
N ALA A 362 20.62 -9.86 7.51
CA ALA A 362 20.49 -8.42 7.71
C ALA A 362 19.02 -7.96 7.70
N ALA A 363 18.20 -8.51 6.79
CA ALA A 363 16.80 -8.14 6.62
C ALA A 363 15.96 -8.41 7.87
N GLN A 364 16.29 -9.44 8.67
CA GLN A 364 15.57 -9.75 9.91
C GLN A 364 15.55 -8.58 10.92
N TYR A 365 16.51 -7.65 10.88
CA TYR A 365 16.55 -6.50 11.80
C TYR A 365 15.67 -5.34 11.36
N VAL A 366 15.22 -5.34 10.10
CA VAL A 366 14.38 -4.29 9.53
C VAL A 366 13.06 -4.83 8.97
N ASP A 367 12.76 -6.10 9.19
CA ASP A 367 11.49 -6.73 8.82
C ASP A 367 10.40 -6.30 9.81
N ALA A 368 9.39 -5.58 9.33
CA ALA A 368 8.26 -5.08 10.11
C ALA A 368 7.48 -6.18 10.84
N VAL A 369 7.54 -7.43 10.37
CA VAL A 369 6.93 -8.58 11.06
C VAL A 369 7.59 -8.80 12.43
N ASN A 370 8.90 -8.60 12.55
CA ASN A 370 9.61 -8.80 13.82
C ASN A 370 9.28 -7.68 14.82
N PHE A 371 9.05 -6.46 14.36
CA PHE A 371 8.52 -5.39 15.20
C PHE A 371 7.09 -5.66 15.66
N ALA A 372 6.25 -6.24 14.80
CA ALA A 372 4.86 -6.55 15.14
C ALA A 372 4.75 -7.48 16.37
N THR A 373 5.71 -8.38 16.61
CA THR A 373 5.76 -9.24 17.81
C THR A 373 5.93 -8.47 19.13
N ARG A 374 6.37 -7.21 19.07
CA ARG A 374 6.55 -6.31 20.22
C ARG A 374 5.48 -5.22 20.29
N CYS A 375 4.63 -5.13 19.28
CA CYS A 375 3.62 -4.09 19.19
C CYS A 375 2.44 -4.38 20.12
N LYS A 376 2.28 -3.51 21.13
CA LYS A 376 1.17 -3.51 22.09
C LYS A 376 0.03 -2.57 21.71
N ALA A 377 0.25 -1.72 20.71
CA ALA A 377 -0.74 -0.77 20.23
C ALA A 377 -2.00 -1.48 19.70
N ASP A 378 -3.15 -0.86 19.89
CA ASP A 378 -4.36 -1.23 19.17
C ASP A 378 -4.17 -0.91 17.68
N GLY A 379 -4.89 -1.61 16.79
CA GLY A 379 -4.60 -1.46 15.37
C GLY A 379 -5.70 -1.83 14.40
N ILE A 380 -5.62 -1.22 13.22
CA ILE A 380 -6.42 -1.57 12.06
C ILE A 380 -5.53 -1.77 10.84
N MET A 381 -5.70 -2.90 10.15
CA MET A 381 -4.94 -3.24 8.95
C MET A 381 -5.86 -3.38 7.74
N SER A 382 -5.42 -2.98 6.54
CA SER A 382 -6.11 -3.35 5.30
C SER A 382 -5.25 -4.32 4.46
N VAL A 383 -5.90 -5.27 3.81
CA VAL A 383 -5.24 -6.30 2.99
C VAL A 383 -5.98 -6.50 1.67
N GLY A 384 -5.26 -6.43 0.56
CA GLY A 384 -5.74 -6.78 -0.77
C GLY A 384 -5.34 -8.21 -1.14
N PHE A 385 -6.29 -9.09 -1.44
CA PHE A 385 -5.98 -10.51 -1.66
C PHE A 385 -5.30 -10.78 -3.01
N ILE A 386 -5.24 -9.80 -3.90
CA ILE A 386 -4.55 -9.91 -5.20
C ILE A 386 -3.35 -8.96 -5.30
N ASP A 387 -2.93 -8.34 -4.18
CA ASP A 387 -1.78 -7.44 -4.14
C ASP A 387 -0.49 -8.21 -4.43
N SER A 388 0.14 -7.95 -5.57
CA SER A 388 1.41 -8.55 -5.97
C SER A 388 2.64 -7.75 -5.48
N VAL A 389 2.43 -6.53 -5.01
CA VAL A 389 3.47 -5.65 -4.46
C VAL A 389 3.70 -6.02 -3.02
N CYS A 390 2.66 -5.93 -2.18
CA CYS A 390 2.65 -6.33 -0.78
C CYS A 390 1.74 -7.55 -0.62
N PRO A 391 2.26 -8.78 -0.86
CA PRO A 391 1.46 -9.99 -0.83
C PRO A 391 0.60 -10.10 0.43
N PRO A 392 -0.64 -10.59 0.33
CA PRO A 392 -1.50 -10.73 1.50
C PRO A 392 -0.88 -11.67 2.55
N SER A 393 -0.08 -12.66 2.15
CA SER A 393 0.69 -13.50 3.05
C SER A 393 1.69 -12.71 3.90
N SER A 394 2.39 -11.71 3.34
CA SER A 394 3.30 -10.86 4.11
C SER A 394 2.56 -9.93 5.07
N CYS A 395 1.37 -9.46 4.68
CA CYS A 395 0.53 -8.63 5.55
C CYS A 395 0.03 -9.44 6.77
N TYR A 396 -0.50 -10.64 6.53
CA TYR A 396 -0.97 -11.53 7.60
C TYR A 396 0.15 -12.05 8.49
N ALA A 397 1.34 -12.27 7.93
CA ALA A 397 2.52 -12.61 8.73
C ALA A 397 2.78 -11.57 9.83
N ALA A 398 2.60 -10.27 9.55
CA ALA A 398 2.71 -9.20 10.54
C ALA A 398 1.45 -9.11 11.43
N TYR A 399 0.25 -9.10 10.84
CA TYR A 399 -1.02 -8.98 11.57
C TYR A 399 -1.18 -10.02 12.66
N ASN A 400 -0.78 -11.27 12.38
CA ASN A 400 -0.93 -12.38 13.31
C ASN A 400 -0.01 -12.24 14.55
N GLN A 401 1.05 -11.43 14.49
CA GLN A 401 1.94 -11.17 15.63
C GLN A 401 1.47 -10.04 16.54
N LEU A 402 0.56 -9.18 16.09
CA LEU A 402 0.07 -8.05 16.88
C LEU A 402 -0.68 -8.55 18.13
N SER A 403 -0.37 -7.94 19.28
CA SER A 403 -0.94 -8.33 20.58
C SER A 403 -2.06 -7.42 21.09
N GLY A 404 -2.10 -6.15 20.65
CA GLY A 404 -3.19 -5.21 20.96
C GLY A 404 -4.51 -5.58 20.27
N LYS A 405 -5.59 -4.87 20.60
CA LYS A 405 -6.89 -5.07 19.94
C LYS A 405 -6.74 -4.72 18.46
N LYS A 406 -7.03 -5.69 17.59
CA LYS A 406 -6.72 -5.57 16.17
C LYS A 406 -7.91 -5.87 15.28
N GLN A 407 -8.04 -5.10 14.20
CA GLN A 407 -9.06 -5.26 13.16
C GLN A 407 -8.40 -5.40 11.79
N VAL A 408 -9.03 -6.14 10.88
CA VAL A 408 -8.57 -6.28 9.49
C VAL A 408 -9.68 -5.99 8.49
N ILE A 409 -9.39 -5.14 7.51
CA ILE A 409 -10.24 -4.86 6.35
C ILE A 409 -9.73 -5.70 5.19
N ASN A 410 -10.41 -6.80 4.91
CA ASN A 410 -10.12 -7.65 3.77
C ASN A 410 -10.81 -7.15 2.50
N LYS A 411 -10.06 -7.10 1.40
CA LYS A 411 -10.57 -6.73 0.07
C LYS A 411 -10.15 -7.80 -0.96
N PRO A 412 -11.00 -8.82 -1.23
CA PRO A 412 -10.65 -9.95 -2.09
C PRO A 412 -10.23 -9.61 -3.51
N LEU A 413 -10.74 -8.50 -4.06
CA LEU A 413 -10.48 -8.05 -5.43
C LEU A 413 -9.51 -6.86 -5.51
N MET A 414 -8.94 -6.44 -4.39
CA MET A 414 -8.04 -5.28 -4.34
C MET A 414 -6.59 -5.73 -4.52
N GLY A 415 -5.89 -5.07 -5.45
CA GLY A 415 -4.44 -5.14 -5.59
C GLY A 415 -3.72 -4.20 -4.64
N HIS A 416 -2.63 -3.57 -5.10
CA HIS A 416 -1.93 -2.57 -4.30
C HIS A 416 -2.64 -1.21 -4.38
N ALA A 417 -3.52 -0.91 -3.42
CA ALA A 417 -4.32 0.31 -3.43
C ALA A 417 -4.70 0.83 -2.03
N ALA A 418 -4.88 2.16 -1.96
CA ALA A 418 -5.36 2.90 -0.80
C ALA A 418 -6.69 3.62 -1.14
N PRO A 419 -7.81 2.90 -1.29
CA PRO A 419 -9.08 3.52 -1.65
C PRO A 419 -9.62 4.39 -0.50
N ALA A 420 -10.49 5.33 -0.85
CA ALA A 420 -11.02 6.34 0.07
C ALA A 420 -11.77 5.73 1.28
N ASP A 421 -12.43 4.59 1.11
CA ASP A 421 -13.12 3.88 2.19
C ASP A 421 -12.15 3.33 3.24
N ILE A 422 -10.96 2.85 2.83
CA ILE A 422 -9.90 2.44 3.76
C ILE A 422 -9.34 3.68 4.50
N HIS A 423 -9.08 4.77 3.80
CA HIS A 423 -8.64 6.02 4.44
C HIS A 423 -9.65 6.56 5.46
N LYS A 424 -10.95 6.45 5.14
CA LYS A 424 -12.02 6.82 6.05
C LYS A 424 -12.05 5.89 7.26
N ALA A 425 -12.06 4.58 7.06
CA ALA A 425 -12.10 3.59 8.14
C ALA A 425 -10.91 3.75 9.11
N PHE A 426 -9.70 4.02 8.59
CA PHE A 426 -8.53 4.27 9.44
C PHE A 426 -8.70 5.52 10.30
N PHE A 427 -9.19 6.61 9.72
CA PHE A 427 -9.36 7.86 10.46
C PHE A 427 -10.51 7.78 11.47
N ASP A 428 -11.62 7.12 11.11
CA ASP A 428 -12.73 6.85 12.03
C ASP A 428 -12.25 6.03 13.24
N ALA A 429 -11.45 4.97 13.01
CA ALA A 429 -10.89 4.15 14.08
C ALA A 429 -9.93 4.94 14.99
N VAL A 430 -9.17 5.88 14.41
CA VAL A 430 -8.33 6.80 15.20
C VAL A 430 -9.17 7.72 16.08
N GLN A 431 -10.23 8.32 15.54
CA GLN A 431 -11.11 9.17 16.35
C GLN A 431 -11.79 8.39 17.47
N GLU A 432 -12.15 7.13 17.23
CA GLU A 432 -12.71 6.26 18.26
C GLU A 432 -11.66 5.91 19.34
N HIS A 433 -10.43 5.57 18.95
CA HIS A 433 -9.33 5.34 19.89
C HIS A 433 -9.06 6.55 20.78
N VAL A 434 -8.99 7.76 20.19
CA VAL A 434 -8.82 9.01 20.94
C VAL A 434 -9.94 9.21 21.97
N LYS A 435 -11.20 8.94 21.59
CA LYS A 435 -12.35 9.04 22.52
C LYS A 435 -12.25 8.03 23.67
N GLN A 436 -11.76 6.82 23.40
CA GLN A 436 -11.55 5.80 24.42
C GLN A 436 -10.45 6.21 25.39
N GLN A 437 -9.30 6.64 24.87
CA GLN A 437 -8.19 7.16 25.66
C GLN A 437 -8.62 8.34 26.54
N ALA A 438 -9.48 9.24 26.06
CA ALA A 438 -9.97 10.36 26.88
C ALA A 438 -10.80 9.92 28.11
N LYS A 439 -11.46 8.75 28.06
CA LYS A 439 -12.27 8.20 29.16
C LYS A 439 -11.46 7.44 30.22
N GLU A 440 -10.23 7.04 29.88
CA GLU A 440 -9.29 6.36 30.79
C GLU A 440 -8.48 7.34 31.66
N LYS A 441 -8.86 8.63 31.69
CA LYS A 441 -8.36 9.63 32.64
C LYS A 441 -9.15 9.53 33.95
#